data_AF-A0A6I4YSK0-F1
#
_entry.id   AF-A0A6I4YSK0-F1
#
_cell.length_a   1.000
_cell.length_b   1.000
_cell.length_c   1.000
_cell.angle_alpha   90.00
_cell.angle_beta   90.00
_cell.angle_gamma   90.00
#
_symmetry.space_group_name_H-M   'P 1'
#
loop_
_entity.id
_entity.type
_entity.pdbx_description
1 polymer ?
#
loop_
_entity_poly.entity_id
_entity_poly.type
_entity_poly.pdbx_seq_one_letter_code
_entity_poly.pdbx_strand_id
1 'polypeptide(L)'
;MDQTVMECLSNALGPYGDMDITRNAVVAFLEKQRSPYQYAGTLLYRLEGVTPAGQQDAWFHVLMLHFLDQLPSTQSLGSIIKALKEAAPTPTYADRLEQQARRCWVPGRRRRLKEQARKARLHERVRGSRLSPAQ
;
A
#
# COMPACT_ATOMS: atom_id res chain seq x y z
N MET A 1 -7.55 19.01 -7.98
CA MET A 1 -6.36 18.52 -7.27
C MET A 1 -6.10 17.14 -7.82
N ASP A 2 -5.00 16.96 -8.55
CA ASP A 2 -4.69 15.68 -9.16
C ASP A 2 -4.27 14.71 -8.05
N GLN A 3 -5.07 13.68 -7.81
CA GLN A 3 -4.73 12.62 -6.86
C GLN A 3 -3.49 11.88 -7.37
N THR A 4 -2.54 11.65 -6.47
CA THR A 4 -1.35 10.86 -6.80
C THR A 4 -1.69 9.38 -6.85
N VAL A 5 -0.95 8.60 -7.64
CA VAL A 5 -1.18 7.14 -7.79
C VAL A 5 -1.14 6.41 -6.43
N MET A 6 -0.31 6.86 -5.50
CA MET A 6 -0.25 6.30 -4.14
C MET A 6 -1.46 6.67 -3.28
N GLU A 7 -2.05 7.85 -3.49
CA GLU A 7 -3.30 8.24 -2.80
C GLU A 7 -4.47 7.39 -3.29
N CYS A 8 -4.59 7.16 -4.60
CA CYS A 8 -5.60 6.24 -5.17
C CYS A 8 -5.45 4.84 -4.57
N LEU A 9 -4.21 4.34 -4.46
CA LEU A 9 -3.97 3.01 -3.91
C LEU A 9 -4.23 2.95 -2.39
N SER A 10 -3.88 3.99 -1.65
CA SER A 10 -4.19 4.11 -0.21
C SER A 10 -5.70 4.15 0.04
N ASN A 11 -6.44 4.89 -0.78
CA ASN A 11 -7.90 4.99 -0.69
C ASN A 11 -8.57 3.65 -1.00
N ALA A 12 -8.08 2.92 -2.01
CA ALA A 12 -8.58 1.60 -2.37
C ALA A 12 -8.27 0.53 -1.29
N LEU A 13 -7.13 0.66 -0.60
CA LEU A 13 -6.72 -0.27 0.45
C LEU A 13 -7.49 -0.08 1.76
N GLY A 14 -7.84 1.16 2.09
CA GLY A 14 -8.46 1.51 3.36
C GLY A 14 -7.52 1.39 4.57
N PRO A 15 -8.04 1.52 5.81
CA PRO A 15 -7.21 1.73 7.00
C PRO A 15 -6.51 0.48 7.55
N TYR A 16 -6.80 -0.72 7.03
CA TYR A 16 -6.38 -1.99 7.64
C TYR A 16 -5.36 -2.79 6.82
N GLY A 17 -4.85 -2.24 5.71
CA GLY A 17 -3.93 -2.94 4.83
C GLY A 17 -2.47 -2.47 4.92
N ASP A 18 -1.53 -3.37 4.66
CA ASP A 18 -0.12 -3.01 4.51
C ASP A 18 0.12 -2.39 3.12
N MET A 19 0.45 -1.09 3.11
CA MET A 19 0.61 -0.34 1.88
C MET A 19 1.76 -0.84 1.00
N ASP A 20 2.85 -1.31 1.58
CA ASP A 20 4.01 -1.72 0.80
C ASP A 20 3.83 -3.11 0.23
N ILE A 21 3.21 -4.03 0.99
CA ILE A 21 2.84 -5.36 0.49
C ILE A 21 1.83 -5.21 -0.64
N THR A 22 0.79 -4.40 -0.43
CA THR A 22 -0.23 -4.13 -1.44
C THR A 22 0.38 -3.49 -2.68
N ARG A 23 1.19 -2.45 -2.54
CA ARG A 23 1.88 -1.80 -3.67
C ARG A 23 2.74 -2.78 -4.46
N ASN A 24 3.53 -3.62 -3.78
CA ASN A 24 4.37 -4.61 -4.44
C ASN A 24 3.52 -5.68 -5.16
N ALA A 25 2.41 -6.11 -4.56
CA ALA A 25 1.46 -7.04 -5.18
C ALA A 25 0.79 -6.42 -6.41
N VAL A 26 0.35 -5.15 -6.32
CA VAL A 26 -0.23 -4.41 -7.44
C VAL A 26 0.78 -4.18 -8.55
N VAL A 27 2.04 -3.82 -8.25
CA VAL A 27 3.10 -3.70 -9.25
C VAL A 27 3.33 -5.05 -9.95
N ALA A 28 3.56 -6.12 -9.19
CA ALA A 28 3.78 -7.45 -9.76
C ALA A 28 2.58 -7.94 -10.58
N PHE A 29 1.36 -7.54 -10.19
CA PHE A 29 0.14 -7.84 -10.90
C PHE A 29 0.05 -7.06 -12.23
N LEU A 30 0.26 -5.74 -12.19
CA LEU A 30 0.21 -4.87 -13.37
C LEU A 30 1.33 -5.17 -14.37
N GLU A 31 2.52 -5.57 -13.91
CA GLU A 31 3.61 -6.01 -14.78
C GLU A 31 3.28 -7.28 -15.57
N LYS A 32 2.46 -8.17 -15.00
CA LYS A 32 2.01 -9.40 -15.66
C LYS A 32 0.87 -9.16 -16.66
N GLN A 33 0.13 -8.05 -16.52
CA GLN A 33 -1.02 -7.75 -17.37
C GLN A 33 -0.64 -6.77 -18.49
N ARG A 34 -0.79 -7.20 -19.75
CA ARG A 34 -0.57 -6.33 -20.92
C ARG A 34 -1.57 -5.17 -21.01
N SER A 35 -2.75 -5.28 -20.38
CA SER A 35 -3.75 -4.21 -20.27
C SER A 35 -4.58 -4.33 -18.99
N PRO A 36 -4.62 -3.31 -18.11
CA PRO A 36 -5.32 -3.37 -16.83
C PRO A 36 -6.84 -3.27 -17.00
N TYR A 37 -7.31 -2.62 -18.07
CA TYR A 37 -8.72 -2.45 -18.39
C TYR A 37 -9.35 -3.74 -18.93
N GLN A 38 -8.59 -4.55 -19.67
CA GLN A 38 -9.03 -5.90 -20.05
C GLN A 38 -9.24 -6.77 -18.82
N TYR A 39 -8.36 -6.65 -17.83
CA TYR A 39 -8.48 -7.35 -16.55
C TYR A 39 -9.70 -6.88 -15.73
N ALA A 40 -9.97 -5.57 -15.66
CA ALA A 40 -11.18 -5.05 -15.01
C ALA A 40 -12.46 -5.64 -15.64
N GLY A 41 -12.52 -5.71 -16.97
CA GLY A 41 -13.61 -6.37 -17.69
C GLY A 41 -13.70 -7.88 -17.42
N THR A 42 -12.56 -8.58 -17.34
CA THR A 42 -12.55 -10.02 -17.01
C THR A 42 -12.92 -10.28 -15.55
N LEU A 43 -12.61 -9.35 -14.65
CA LEU A 43 -12.95 -9.44 -13.23
C LEU A 43 -14.42 -9.17 -12.98
N LEU A 44 -15.00 -8.14 -13.59
CA LEU A 44 -16.43 -7.89 -13.50
C LEU A 44 -17.22 -9.10 -14.01
N TYR A 45 -16.82 -9.66 -15.16
CA TYR A 45 -17.41 -10.89 -15.70
C TYR A 45 -17.24 -12.11 -14.76
N ARG A 46 -16.09 -12.24 -14.09
CA ARG A 46 -15.87 -13.31 -13.10
C ARG A 46 -16.68 -13.10 -11.83
N LEU A 47 -16.78 -11.88 -11.31
CA LEU A 47 -17.54 -11.58 -10.10
C LEU A 47 -19.05 -11.75 -10.33
N GLU A 48 -19.54 -11.54 -11.54
CA GLU A 48 -20.93 -11.80 -11.94
C GLU A 48 -21.27 -13.29 -12.09
N GLY A 49 -20.28 -14.16 -12.38
CA GLY A 49 -20.53 -15.57 -12.71
C GLY A 49 -19.84 -16.63 -11.84
N VAL A 50 -18.78 -16.28 -11.10
CA VAL A 50 -17.92 -17.22 -10.38
C VAL A 50 -17.40 -16.58 -9.10
N THR A 51 -17.87 -17.06 -7.96
CA THR A 51 -17.29 -16.72 -6.66
C THR A 51 -15.78 -16.98 -6.68
N PRO A 52 -14.91 -15.97 -6.47
CA PRO A 52 -13.47 -16.19 -6.41
C PRO A 52 -13.14 -17.26 -5.36
N ALA A 53 -12.19 -18.14 -5.70
CA ALA A 53 -11.79 -19.25 -4.85
C ALA A 53 -10.96 -18.76 -3.64
N GLY A 54 -11.63 -18.15 -2.66
CA GLY A 54 -11.03 -17.67 -1.43
C GLY A 54 -11.28 -16.18 -1.17
N GLN A 55 -11.44 -15.83 0.11
CA GLN A 55 -11.71 -14.45 0.53
C GLN A 55 -10.58 -13.47 0.20
N GLN A 56 -9.34 -13.95 0.14
CA GLN A 56 -8.15 -13.12 -0.13
C GLN A 56 -8.07 -12.67 -1.59
N ASP A 57 -8.38 -13.57 -2.53
CA ASP A 57 -8.43 -13.25 -3.96
C ASP A 57 -9.59 -12.31 -4.26
N ALA A 58 -10.76 -12.55 -3.65
CA ALA A 58 -11.91 -11.66 -3.74
C ALA A 58 -11.57 -10.22 -3.31
N TRP A 59 -10.91 -10.10 -2.14
CA TRP A 59 -10.50 -8.81 -1.60
C TRP A 59 -9.49 -8.09 -2.50
N PHE A 60 -8.48 -8.80 -3.01
CA PHE A 60 -7.47 -8.21 -3.89
C PHE A 60 -8.09 -7.73 -5.21
N HIS A 61 -9.05 -8.47 -5.74
CA HIS A 61 -9.80 -8.08 -6.94
C HIS A 61 -10.64 -6.82 -6.71
N VAL A 62 -11.36 -6.73 -5.59
CA VAL A 62 -12.13 -5.53 -5.21
C VAL A 62 -11.20 -4.33 -5.03
N LEU A 63 -10.06 -4.52 -4.37
CA LEU A 63 -9.03 -3.49 -4.23
C LEU A 63 -8.54 -3.00 -5.60
N MET A 64 -8.22 -3.94 -6.50
CA MET A 64 -7.77 -3.60 -7.85
C MET A 64 -8.81 -2.82 -8.64
N LEU A 65 -10.10 -3.17 -8.53
CA LEU A 65 -11.18 -2.44 -9.19
C LEU A 65 -11.29 -1.01 -8.65
N HIS A 66 -11.32 -0.84 -7.33
CA HIS A 66 -11.37 0.49 -6.72
C HIS A 66 -10.13 1.33 -7.03
N PHE A 67 -8.96 0.71 -7.06
CA PHE A 67 -7.72 1.39 -7.42
C PHE A 67 -7.77 1.89 -8.87
N LEU A 68 -8.14 1.03 -9.82
CA LEU A 68 -8.21 1.38 -11.24
C LEU A 68 -9.29 2.42 -11.54
N ASP A 69 -10.43 2.39 -10.83
CA ASP A 69 -11.53 3.37 -10.97
C ASP A 69 -11.10 4.79 -10.54
N GLN A 70 -10.22 4.89 -9.55
CA GLN A 70 -9.71 6.17 -9.05
C GLN A 70 -8.53 6.72 -9.87
N LEU A 71 -7.98 5.96 -10.82
CA LEU A 71 -6.87 6.43 -11.63
C LEU A 71 -7.33 7.42 -12.71
N PRO A 72 -6.58 8.50 -12.96
CA PRO A 72 -6.89 9.39 -14.07
C PRO A 72 -6.80 8.64 -15.40
N SER A 73 -7.86 8.72 -16.20
CA SER A 73 -8.00 8.03 -17.49
C SER A 73 -6.96 8.47 -18.55
N THR A 74 -6.17 9.51 -18.27
CA THR A 74 -5.08 10.02 -19.10
C THR A 74 -3.74 9.32 -18.84
N GLN A 75 -3.60 8.52 -17.78
CA GLN A 75 -2.34 7.86 -17.43
C GLN A 75 -2.16 6.53 -18.15
N SER A 76 -0.94 6.28 -18.64
CA SER A 76 -0.58 4.98 -19.21
C SER A 76 -0.21 3.98 -18.09
N LEU A 77 -0.44 2.69 -18.32
CA LEU A 77 -0.04 1.64 -17.36
C LEU A 77 1.46 1.71 -17.02
N GLY A 78 2.32 2.03 -17.99
CA GLY A 78 3.75 2.23 -17.75
C GLY A 78 4.04 3.38 -16.78
N SER A 79 3.30 4.49 -16.89
CA SER A 79 3.42 5.62 -15.96
C SER A 79 2.91 5.28 -14.55
N ILE A 80 1.85 4.48 -14.42
CA ILE A 80 1.30 4.02 -13.14
C ILE A 80 2.31 3.09 -12.45
N ILE A 81 2.86 2.09 -13.16
CA ILE A 81 3.87 1.18 -12.60
C ILE A 81 5.11 1.96 -12.17
N LYS A 82 5.57 2.90 -13.01
CA LYS A 82 6.72 3.74 -12.69
C LYS A 82 6.46 4.56 -11.43
N ALA A 83 5.30 5.21 -11.33
CA ALA A 83 4.92 5.98 -10.16
C ALA A 83 4.82 5.11 -8.89
N LEU A 84 4.28 3.89 -8.98
CA LEU A 84 4.23 2.95 -7.85
C LEU A 84 5.63 2.46 -7.44
N LYS A 85 6.55 2.27 -8.38
CA LYS A 85 7.94 1.86 -8.08
C LYS A 85 8.78 3.00 -7.50
N GLU A 86 8.61 4.20 -8.03
CA GLU A 86 9.33 5.41 -7.61
C GLU A 86 8.74 6.04 -6.35
N ALA A 87 7.50 5.70 -6.00
CA ALA A 87 6.91 6.08 -4.73
C ALA A 87 7.80 5.61 -3.58
N ALA A 88 8.44 6.58 -2.92
CA ALA A 88 9.25 6.33 -1.74
C ALA A 88 8.41 5.54 -0.72
N PRO A 89 8.97 4.50 -0.08
CA PRO A 89 8.24 3.76 0.93
C PRO A 89 7.78 4.74 2.01
N THR A 90 6.47 4.78 2.28
CA THR A 90 5.92 5.62 3.35
C THR A 90 6.61 5.27 4.66
N PRO A 91 7.20 6.24 5.38
CA PRO A 91 7.98 5.96 6.58
C PRO A 91 7.07 5.32 7.63
N THR A 92 7.48 4.13 8.08
CA THR A 92 6.76 3.36 9.10
C THR A 92 6.70 4.12 10.42
N TYR A 93 5.80 3.73 11.32
CA TYR A 93 5.78 4.31 12.66
C TYR A 93 7.13 4.12 13.37
N ALA A 94 7.76 2.96 13.19
CA ALA A 94 9.12 2.74 13.67
C ALA A 94 10.14 3.71 13.04
N ASP A 95 10.09 3.95 11.73
CA ASP A 95 11.03 4.88 11.07
C ASP A 95 10.84 6.32 11.54
N ARG A 96 9.59 6.74 11.81
CA ARG A 96 9.30 8.06 12.40
C ARG A 96 9.89 8.19 13.79
N LEU A 97 9.73 7.16 14.64
CA LEU A 97 10.33 7.15 15.98
C LEU A 97 11.87 7.17 15.91
N GLU A 98 12.47 6.48 14.95
CA GLU A 98 13.91 6.55 14.72
C GLU A 98 14.37 7.93 14.25
N GLN A 99 13.63 8.57 13.34
CA GLN A 99 13.92 9.94 12.91
C GLN A 99 13.81 10.93 14.08
N GLN A 100 12.78 10.80 14.92
CA GLN A 100 12.64 11.60 16.15
C GLN A 100 13.81 11.35 17.11
N ALA A 101 14.23 10.09 17.28
CA ALA A 101 15.38 9.75 18.11
C ALA A 101 16.71 10.29 17.57
N ARG A 102 16.86 10.42 16.23
CA ARG A 102 18.03 11.05 15.61
C ARG A 102 18.08 12.56 15.86
N ARG A 103 16.91 13.22 15.90
CA ARG A 103 16.78 14.65 16.16
C ARG A 103 16.77 15.01 17.65
N CYS A 104 16.60 14.03 18.55
CA CYS A 104 16.53 14.24 19.99
C CYS A 104 17.92 14.31 20.64
N TRP A 105 18.26 15.45 21.24
CA TRP A 105 19.52 15.67 21.95
C TRP A 105 19.52 15.16 23.39
N VAL A 106 18.34 15.02 24.01
CA VAL A 106 18.19 14.55 25.40
C VAL A 106 18.46 13.03 25.49
N PRO A 107 19.51 12.56 26.20
CA PRO A 107 19.92 11.16 26.17
C PRO A 107 18.84 10.17 26.65
N GLY A 108 18.16 10.48 27.76
CA GLY A 108 17.10 9.60 28.31
C GLY A 108 15.89 9.49 27.39
N ARG A 109 15.46 10.60 26.78
CA ARG A 109 14.36 10.63 25.82
C ARG A 109 14.73 9.96 24.50
N ARG A 110 15.96 10.16 24.03
CA ARG A 110 16.52 9.48 22.85
C ARG A 110 16.54 7.97 23.01
N ARG A 111 16.96 7.47 24.19
CA ARG A 111 16.96 6.03 24.50
C ARG A 111 15.54 5.45 24.49
N ARG A 112 14.58 6.14 25.12
CA ARG A 112 13.16 5.74 25.10
C ARG A 112 12.58 5.67 23.69
N LEU A 113 12.83 6.68 22.85
CA LEU A 113 12.36 6.70 21.46
C LEU A 113 12.97 5.55 20.63
N LYS A 114 14.25 5.22 20.81
CA LYS A 114 14.89 4.06 20.16
C LYS A 114 14.28 2.73 20.62
N GLU A 115 14.00 2.58 21.91
CA GLU A 115 13.35 1.39 22.46
C GLU A 115 11.90 1.24 21.94
N GLN A 116 11.16 2.34 21.86
CA GLN A 116 9.83 2.36 21.25
C GLN A 116 9.88 1.99 19.76
N ALA A 117 10.84 2.54 19.00
CA ALA A 117 11.03 2.20 17.59
C ALA A 117 11.33 0.70 17.41
N ARG A 118 12.17 0.12 18.28
CA ARG A 118 12.50 -1.31 18.24
C ARG A 118 11.26 -2.18 18.50
N LYS A 119 10.42 -1.81 19.48
CA LYS A 119 9.15 -2.50 19.75
C LYS A 119 8.18 -2.36 18.58
N ALA A 120 8.04 -1.16 18.03
CA ALA A 120 7.18 -0.91 16.87
C ALA A 120 7.59 -1.78 15.67
N ARG A 121 8.90 -1.85 15.34
CA ARG A 121 9.41 -2.73 14.29
C ARG A 121 9.11 -4.21 14.52
N LEU A 122 9.18 -4.65 15.77
CA LEU A 122 8.88 -6.03 16.11
C LEU A 122 7.37 -6.31 15.93
N HIS A 123 6.51 -5.39 16.33
CA HIS A 123 5.07 -5.48 16.08
C HIS A 123 4.71 -5.43 14.59
N GLU A 124 5.34 -4.56 13.81
CA GLU A 124 5.17 -4.48 12.35
C GLU A 124 5.58 -5.81 11.69
N ARG A 125 6.71 -6.40 12.11
CA ARG A 125 7.16 -7.72 11.60
C ARG A 125 6.22 -8.86 11.97
N VAL A 126 5.67 -8.86 13.19
CA VAL A 126 4.79 -9.93 13.68
C VAL A 126 3.40 -9.85 13.06
N ARG A 127 2.85 -8.65 12.86
CA ARG A 127 1.51 -8.48 12.26
C ARG A 127 1.50 -8.47 10.74
N GLY A 128 2.66 -8.32 10.10
CA GLY A 128 2.71 -8.11 8.64
C GLY A 128 2.00 -6.84 8.17
N SER A 129 1.67 -5.94 9.11
CA SER A 129 0.98 -4.68 8.88
C SER A 129 1.85 -3.56 9.41
N ARG A 130 2.35 -2.68 8.53
CA ARG A 130 2.88 -1.38 8.93
C ARG A 130 1.83 -0.66 9.76
N LEU A 131 2.08 -0.47 11.05
CA LEU A 131 1.22 0.34 11.89
C LEU A 131 1.30 1.78 11.35
N SER A 132 0.30 2.20 10.58
CA SER A 132 0.09 3.62 10.35
C SER A 132 -0.20 4.28 11.70
N PRO A 133 0.41 5.44 12.00
CA PRO A 133 0.00 6.19 13.17
C PRO A 133 -1.47 6.58 12.99
N ALA A 134 -2.30 6.25 13.98
CA ALA A 134 -3.65 6.79 14.07
C ALA A 134 -3.55 8.33 13.97
N GLN A 135 -4.25 8.89 12.98
CA GLN A 135 -4.41 10.33 12.81
C GLN A 135 -5.32 10.88 13.92
#